data_AF-A0AAD5H6B2-F1
#
_entry.id   AF-A0AAD5H6B2-F1
#
_cell.length_a   1.000
_cell.length_b   1.000
_cell.length_c   1.000
_cell.angle_alpha   90.00
_cell.angle_beta   90.00
_cell.angle_gamma   90.00
#
_symmetry.space_group_name_H-M   'P 1'
#
loop_
_entity.id
_entity.type
_entity.pdbx_description
1 polymer ?
#
loop_
_entity_poly.entity_id
_entity_poly.type
_entity_poly.pdbx_seq_one_letter_code
_entity_poly.pdbx_strand_id
1 'polypeptide(L)'
;MPEPAGDVASWHVPDVAQWLESLHFPPATIEAFKTNAVSGEDLLQLSDADLDEHLGLTPLLAPVAAAPATSARSTFNPADLDRYAELQQKTREMQGLQIPSKLAAAQQHSASVQSQLAAARQAVQTNGAALGKEEKNAAYYKGGGGGCCGLCKGKSERKHAEAEAQVARLREQLQQQQGRASTLAAEADEAQRQLAAWQGQAAEMEGAQRTMEGLVERMFASAGGRQAELADAARVLEGQAAEANRSADAFARGTQKLQNAAAALQEALAAMSRTQMLGAVNMGRGIGFQRRTGARARQMPGRPLGNVAEMAVFRRANDGVAQAARDASALLGPGMPRVDSRVLSTARAGMFANLLVGGTISSAVQLAAVRRSMDQVRSLLGEANLAGQAAAKRAEVDSIRRQELQEAVVARTAAAGA
;
A
#
# COMPACT_ATOMS: atom_id res chain seq x y z
N MET A 1 17.36 -10.12 2.64
CA MET A 1 18.04 -10.17 1.33
C MET A 1 19.47 -10.59 1.63
N PRO A 2 19.95 -11.74 1.16
CA PRO A 2 21.39 -12.00 1.21
C PRO A 2 22.07 -10.93 0.35
N GLU A 3 22.80 -10.02 0.98
CA GLU A 3 23.71 -9.15 0.23
C GLU A 3 24.72 -10.05 -0.47
N PRO A 4 24.93 -9.90 -1.77
CA PRO A 4 25.92 -10.71 -2.43
C PRO A 4 27.30 -10.36 -1.87
N ALA A 5 28.05 -11.37 -1.47
CA ALA A 5 29.40 -11.21 -0.97
C ALA A 5 30.35 -10.90 -2.14
N GLY A 6 30.44 -9.62 -2.53
CA GLY A 6 31.43 -9.14 -3.50
C GLY A 6 30.85 -8.27 -4.61
N ASP A 7 31.75 -7.63 -5.36
CA ASP A 7 31.43 -6.79 -6.51
C ASP A 7 30.81 -7.63 -7.64
N VAL A 8 29.66 -7.20 -8.17
CA VAL A 8 28.90 -7.91 -9.22
C VAL A 8 29.75 -8.15 -10.45
N ALA A 9 30.66 -7.23 -10.78
CA ALA A 9 31.57 -7.36 -11.92
C ALA A 9 32.50 -8.58 -11.82
N SER A 10 32.74 -9.11 -10.62
CA SER A 10 33.61 -10.28 -10.39
C SER A 10 32.89 -11.63 -10.49
N TRP A 11 31.57 -11.65 -10.71
CA TRP A 11 30.79 -12.87 -10.68
C TRP A 11 30.97 -13.69 -11.95
N HIS A 12 31.16 -15.00 -11.78
CA HIS A 12 31.15 -15.94 -12.89
C HIS A 12 29.72 -16.41 -13.17
N VAL A 13 29.52 -17.01 -14.34
CA VAL A 13 28.20 -17.52 -14.80
C VAL A 13 27.47 -18.37 -13.74
N PRO A 14 28.13 -19.26 -12.97
CA PRO A 14 27.47 -20.01 -11.90
C PRO A 14 26.95 -19.13 -10.76
N ASP A 15 27.67 -18.07 -10.41
CA ASP A 15 27.30 -17.15 -9.33
C ASP A 15 26.09 -16.30 -9.73
N VAL A 16 26.06 -15.84 -10.99
CA VAL A 16 24.90 -15.15 -11.57
C VAL A 16 23.67 -16.07 -11.59
N ALA A 17 23.83 -17.33 -11.99
CA ALA A 17 22.74 -18.30 -11.97
C ALA A 17 22.20 -18.57 -10.56
N GLN A 18 23.09 -18.75 -9.58
CA GLN A 18 22.72 -18.97 -8.19
C GLN A 18 22.02 -17.73 -7.58
N TRP A 19 22.47 -16.54 -7.95
CA TRP A 19 21.82 -15.29 -7.57
C TRP A 19 20.40 -15.19 -8.16
N LEU A 20 20.22 -15.50 -9.46
CA LEU A 20 18.91 -15.54 -10.10
C LEU A 20 17.98 -16.60 -9.47
N GLU A 21 18.51 -17.76 -9.09
CA GLU A 21 17.77 -18.79 -8.33
C GLU A 21 17.33 -18.26 -6.96
N SER A 22 18.20 -17.53 -6.24
CA SER A 22 17.85 -16.94 -4.94
C SER A 22 16.74 -15.87 -5.03
N LEU A 23 16.65 -15.21 -6.19
CA LEU A 23 15.59 -14.26 -6.52
C LEU A 23 14.32 -14.94 -7.08
N HIS A 24 14.30 -16.28 -7.13
CA HIS A 24 13.17 -17.09 -7.59
C HIS A 24 12.77 -16.83 -9.06
N PHE A 25 13.74 -16.52 -9.93
CA PHE A 25 13.47 -16.46 -11.37
C PHE A 25 13.11 -17.84 -11.93
N PRO A 26 12.29 -17.91 -13.01
CA PRO A 26 11.92 -19.19 -13.62
C PRO A 26 13.16 -19.99 -14.10
N PRO A 27 13.16 -21.33 -13.99
CA PRO A 27 14.28 -22.16 -14.43
C PRO A 27 14.68 -21.94 -15.90
N ALA A 28 13.70 -21.62 -16.76
CA ALA A 28 13.95 -21.31 -18.16
C ALA A 28 14.80 -20.02 -18.34
N THR A 29 14.61 -19.02 -17.48
CA THR A 29 15.40 -17.78 -17.48
C THR A 29 16.81 -18.07 -17.02
N ILE A 30 16.99 -18.85 -15.95
CA ILE A 30 18.30 -19.24 -15.44
C ILE A 30 19.08 -20.05 -16.48
N GLU A 31 18.41 -20.98 -17.17
CA GLU A 31 19.02 -21.75 -18.26
C GLU A 31 19.38 -20.88 -19.47
N ALA A 32 18.60 -19.84 -19.78
CA ALA A 32 18.96 -18.89 -20.84
C ALA A 32 20.24 -18.11 -20.49
N PHE A 33 20.38 -17.65 -19.24
CA PHE A 33 21.61 -16.98 -18.77
C PHE A 33 22.82 -17.93 -18.75
N LYS A 34 22.63 -19.20 -18.35
CA LYS A 34 23.69 -20.23 -18.41
C LYS A 34 24.10 -20.55 -19.84
N THR A 35 23.13 -20.75 -20.73
CA THR A 35 23.36 -21.12 -22.14
C THR A 35 24.08 -20.02 -22.91
N ASN A 36 23.76 -18.76 -22.62
CA ASN A 36 24.41 -17.59 -23.22
C ASN A 36 25.66 -17.13 -22.46
N ALA A 37 26.10 -17.89 -21.45
CA ALA A 37 27.32 -17.65 -20.67
C ALA A 37 27.43 -16.22 -20.11
N VAL A 38 26.31 -15.66 -19.63
CA VAL A 38 26.25 -14.28 -19.11
C VAL A 38 26.99 -14.20 -17.78
N SER A 39 28.10 -13.46 -17.75
CA SER A 39 28.88 -13.18 -16.54
C SER A 39 28.36 -11.96 -15.79
N GLY A 40 28.91 -11.67 -14.60
CA GLY A 40 28.56 -10.49 -13.83
C GLY A 40 28.91 -9.17 -14.53
N GLU A 41 29.96 -9.14 -15.34
CA GLU A 41 30.32 -7.98 -16.17
C GLU A 41 29.30 -7.77 -17.29
N ASP A 42 28.90 -8.85 -17.97
CA ASP A 42 27.88 -8.80 -19.01
C ASP A 42 26.52 -8.36 -18.43
N LEU A 43 26.19 -8.85 -17.23
CA LEU A 43 24.96 -8.50 -16.52
C LEU A 43 24.83 -6.98 -16.30
N LEU A 44 25.93 -6.28 -16.06
CA LEU A 44 25.96 -4.82 -15.88
C LEU A 44 25.83 -4.05 -17.19
N GLN A 45 26.14 -4.69 -18.33
CA GLN A 45 26.11 -4.08 -19.65
C GLN A 45 24.87 -4.47 -20.47
N LEU A 46 24.12 -5.48 -20.04
CA LEU A 46 22.89 -5.93 -20.69
C LEU A 46 21.87 -4.78 -20.78
N SER A 47 21.46 -4.47 -22.00
CA SER A 47 20.34 -3.57 -22.26
C SER A 47 19.03 -4.34 -22.38
N ASP A 48 17.90 -3.64 -22.27
CA ASP A 48 16.56 -4.23 -22.48
C ASP A 48 16.41 -4.90 -23.86
N ALA A 49 17.15 -4.42 -24.87
CA ALA A 49 17.17 -5.01 -26.20
C ALA A 49 17.91 -6.36 -26.22
N ASP A 50 19.00 -6.50 -25.47
CA ASP A 50 19.79 -7.73 -25.40
C ASP A 50 19.02 -8.84 -24.66
N LEU A 51 18.19 -8.47 -23.68
CA LEU A 51 17.29 -9.40 -23.00
C LEU A 51 16.29 -10.03 -23.98
N ASP A 52 15.72 -9.24 -24.90
CA ASP A 52 14.74 -9.71 -25.88
C ASP A 52 15.41 -10.47 -27.05
N GLU A 53 16.46 -9.90 -27.65
CA GLU A 53 17.07 -10.42 -28.87
C GLU A 53 18.01 -11.61 -28.63
N HIS A 54 18.78 -11.61 -27.54
CA HIS A 54 19.81 -12.63 -27.29
C HIS A 54 19.38 -13.68 -26.26
N LEU A 55 18.61 -13.29 -25.25
CA LEU A 55 18.15 -14.21 -24.22
C LEU A 55 16.74 -14.76 -24.50
N GLY A 56 16.04 -14.22 -25.51
CA GLY A 56 14.64 -14.57 -25.80
C GLY A 56 13.70 -14.23 -24.65
N LEU A 57 14.16 -13.38 -23.72
CA LEU A 57 13.39 -12.88 -22.59
C LEU A 57 12.65 -11.67 -23.12
N THR A 58 11.48 -11.92 -23.68
CA THR A 58 10.54 -10.86 -24.08
C THR A 58 10.45 -9.88 -22.91
N PRO A 59 10.62 -8.56 -23.11
CA PRO A 59 10.71 -7.59 -22.04
C PRO A 59 9.52 -7.83 -21.13
N LEU A 60 9.80 -8.45 -19.98
CA LEU A 60 8.86 -8.59 -18.90
C LEU A 60 8.62 -7.15 -18.49
N LEU A 61 7.57 -6.56 -19.07
CA LEU A 61 6.89 -5.37 -18.59
C LEU A 61 7.06 -5.39 -17.09
N ALA A 62 7.87 -4.44 -16.61
CA ALA A 62 8.42 -4.36 -15.27
C ALA A 62 7.54 -5.11 -14.28
N PRO A 63 8.08 -6.08 -13.49
CA PRO A 63 7.29 -6.77 -12.49
C PRO A 63 6.45 -5.72 -11.80
N VAL A 64 5.12 -5.86 -11.88
CA VAL A 64 4.17 -5.04 -11.12
C VAL A 64 4.77 -5.04 -9.73
N ALA A 65 5.36 -3.91 -9.35
CA ALA A 65 6.31 -3.83 -8.26
C ALA A 65 5.71 -4.63 -7.13
N ALA A 66 6.33 -5.79 -6.82
CA ALA A 66 5.78 -6.75 -5.88
C ALA A 66 5.35 -5.94 -4.68
N ALA A 67 4.04 -5.75 -4.53
CA ALA A 67 3.53 -4.84 -3.53
C ALA A 67 4.14 -5.38 -2.24
N PRO A 68 4.98 -4.59 -1.53
CA PRO A 68 5.73 -5.11 -0.41
C PRO A 68 4.67 -5.75 0.46
N ALA A 69 4.80 -7.06 0.71
CA ALA A 69 3.85 -7.81 1.50
C ALA A 69 3.73 -7.03 2.81
N THR A 70 2.69 -6.22 2.93
CA THR A 70 2.41 -5.41 4.09
C THR A 70 1.89 -6.42 5.07
N SER A 71 2.84 -7.13 5.69
CA SER A 71 2.69 -7.66 7.01
C SER A 71 1.91 -6.59 7.77
N ALA A 72 0.79 -6.97 8.37
CA ALA A 72 -0.03 -6.13 9.23
C ALA A 72 0.77 -5.74 10.48
N ARG A 73 1.90 -5.05 10.26
CA ARG A 73 2.69 -4.40 11.27
C ARG A 73 1.81 -3.25 11.72
N SER A 74 1.46 -3.32 13.00
CA SER A 74 0.81 -2.28 13.79
C SER A 74 1.13 -0.91 13.18
N THR A 75 0.09 -0.19 12.77
CA THR A 75 0.19 1.15 12.17
C THR A 75 0.78 2.17 13.13
N PHE A 76 0.88 1.81 14.41
CA PHE A 76 1.49 2.60 15.46
C PHE A 76 3.00 2.42 15.49
N ASN A 77 3.71 3.53 15.70
CA ASN A 77 5.14 3.52 15.93
C ASN A 77 5.44 2.68 17.20
N PRO A 78 6.30 1.65 17.13
CA PRO A 78 6.62 0.81 18.30
C PRO A 78 7.13 1.63 19.50
N ALA A 79 7.88 2.71 19.24
CA ALA A 79 8.35 3.59 20.31
C ALA A 79 7.20 4.32 21.05
N ASP A 80 6.11 4.64 20.36
CA ASP A 80 4.94 5.28 20.98
C ASP A 80 4.15 4.25 21.82
N LEU A 81 4.08 2.99 21.37
CA LEU A 81 3.46 1.89 22.13
C LEU A 81 4.24 1.54 23.40
N ASP A 82 5.56 1.44 23.30
CA ASP A 82 6.43 1.17 24.46
C ASP A 82 6.30 2.30 25.49
N ARG A 83 6.35 3.55 25.02
CA ARG A 83 6.18 4.72 25.90
C ARG A 83 4.80 4.79 26.53
N TYR A 84 3.74 4.41 25.80
CA TYR A 84 2.39 4.33 26.35
C TYR A 84 2.30 3.26 27.44
N ALA A 85 2.92 2.08 27.23
CA ALA A 85 2.95 1.02 28.23
C ALA A 85 3.72 1.43 29.49
N GLU A 86 4.87 2.11 29.35
CA GLU A 86 5.63 2.68 30.46
C GLU A 86 4.80 3.70 31.26
N LEU A 87 4.12 4.64 30.58
CA LEU A 87 3.27 5.63 31.23
C LEU A 87 2.06 4.99 31.91
N GLN A 88 1.48 3.95 31.30
CA GLN A 88 0.36 3.22 31.89
C GLN A 88 0.81 2.49 33.17
N GLN A 89 1.98 1.84 33.15
CA GLN A 89 2.55 1.21 34.34
C GLN A 89 2.83 2.26 35.42
N LYS A 90 3.50 3.37 35.08
CA LYS A 90 3.78 4.47 36.03
C LYS A 90 2.49 5.03 36.63
N THR A 91 1.43 5.17 35.83
CA THR A 91 0.12 5.65 36.30
C THR A 91 -0.51 4.65 37.29
N ARG A 92 -0.42 3.33 37.03
CA ARG A 92 -0.91 2.30 37.95
C ARG A 92 -0.13 2.29 39.27
N GLU A 93 1.19 2.43 39.21
CA GLU A 93 2.04 2.54 40.40
C GLU A 93 1.66 3.77 41.24
N MET A 94 1.47 4.93 40.60
CA MET A 94 1.02 6.16 41.28
C MET A 94 -0.42 6.07 41.81
N GLN A 95 -1.33 5.40 41.11
CA GLN A 95 -2.69 5.12 41.59
C GLN A 95 -2.68 4.20 42.82
N GLY A 96 -1.78 3.22 42.86
CA GLY A 96 -1.58 2.33 44.01
C GLY A 96 -1.16 3.07 45.29
N LEU A 97 -0.49 4.22 45.16
CA LEU A 97 -0.10 5.07 46.29
C LEU A 97 -1.29 5.84 46.91
N GLN A 98 -2.47 5.80 46.29
CA GLN A 98 -3.69 6.49 46.72
C GLN A 98 -3.48 8.00 46.94
N ILE A 99 -2.75 8.66 46.02
CA ILE A 99 -2.36 10.07 46.10
C ILE A 99 -3.52 11.01 46.51
N PRO A 100 -4.74 10.92 45.94
CA PRO A 100 -5.85 11.81 46.33
C PRO A 100 -6.23 11.69 47.80
N SER A 101 -6.25 10.47 48.35
CA SER A 101 -6.58 10.23 49.76
C SER A 101 -5.50 10.77 50.70
N LYS A 102 -4.22 10.60 50.33
CA LYS A 102 -3.09 11.09 51.12
C LYS A 102 -2.97 12.60 51.06
N LEU A 103 -3.27 13.21 49.92
CA LEU A 103 -3.35 14.65 49.77
C LEU A 103 -4.45 15.23 50.67
N ALA A 104 -5.64 14.64 50.69
CA ALA A 104 -6.73 15.06 51.57
C ALA A 104 -6.37 14.92 53.06
N ALA A 105 -5.73 13.81 53.43
CA ALA A 105 -5.24 13.59 54.80
C ALA A 105 -4.16 14.63 55.19
N ALA A 106 -3.22 14.93 54.30
CA ALA A 106 -2.19 15.93 54.51
C ALA A 106 -2.77 17.35 54.64
N GLN A 107 -3.78 17.68 53.83
CA GLN A 107 -4.52 18.95 53.93
C GLN A 107 -5.24 19.08 55.28
N GLN A 108 -5.94 18.04 55.72
CA GLN A 108 -6.64 18.03 57.00
C GLN A 108 -5.65 18.13 58.17
N HIS A 109 -4.53 17.42 58.11
CA HIS A 109 -3.48 17.49 59.12
C HIS A 109 -2.85 18.89 59.20
N SER A 110 -2.46 19.46 58.06
CA SER A 110 -1.91 20.83 57.98
C SER A 110 -2.89 21.86 58.55
N ALA A 111 -4.17 21.81 58.18
CA ALA A 111 -5.20 22.70 58.72
C ALA A 111 -5.39 22.54 60.24
N SER A 112 -5.35 21.30 60.74
CA SER A 112 -5.44 21.02 62.18
C SER A 112 -4.27 21.62 62.95
N VAL A 113 -3.04 21.40 62.50
CA VAL A 113 -1.83 21.92 63.16
C VAL A 113 -1.80 23.45 63.10
N GLN A 114 -2.18 24.06 61.98
CA GLN A 114 -2.28 25.53 61.86
C GLN A 114 -3.31 26.11 62.84
N SER A 115 -4.46 25.46 63.01
CA SER A 115 -5.48 25.87 63.99
C SER A 115 -4.95 25.79 65.43
N GLN A 116 -4.25 24.70 65.77
CA GLN A 116 -3.62 24.52 67.08
C GLN A 116 -2.53 25.56 67.34
N LEU A 117 -1.70 25.87 66.33
CA LEU A 117 -0.67 26.90 66.41
C LEU A 117 -1.28 28.29 66.63
N ALA A 118 -2.38 28.61 65.94
CA ALA A 118 -3.10 29.86 66.13
C ALA A 118 -3.64 29.99 67.57
N ALA A 119 -4.25 28.93 68.08
CA ALA A 119 -4.73 28.88 69.47
C ALA A 119 -3.58 29.02 70.49
N ALA A 120 -2.45 28.34 70.27
CA ALA A 120 -1.27 28.45 71.13
C ALA A 120 -0.69 29.87 71.12
N ARG A 121 -0.59 30.51 69.94
CA ARG A 121 -0.14 31.91 69.82
C ARG A 121 -1.08 32.87 70.54
N GLN A 122 -2.39 32.67 70.44
CA GLN A 122 -3.38 33.45 71.17
C GLN A 122 -3.21 33.28 72.68
N ALA A 123 -2.99 32.05 73.17
CA ALA A 123 -2.73 31.79 74.58
C ALA A 123 -1.46 32.48 75.10
N VAL A 124 -0.39 32.51 74.30
CA VAL A 124 0.83 33.27 74.62
C VAL A 124 0.54 34.77 74.74
N GLN A 125 -0.27 35.34 73.83
CA GLN A 125 -0.65 36.75 73.89
C GLN A 125 -1.50 37.07 75.12
N THR A 126 -2.50 36.24 75.44
CA THR A 126 -3.37 36.45 76.60
C THR A 126 -2.59 36.35 77.91
N ASN A 127 -1.70 35.35 78.03
CA ASN A 127 -0.85 35.18 79.20
C ASN A 127 0.17 36.30 79.33
N GLY A 128 0.72 36.79 78.21
CA GLY A 128 1.62 37.95 78.20
C GLY A 128 0.94 39.23 78.68
N ALA A 129 -0.30 39.47 78.25
CA ALA A 129 -1.10 40.60 78.72
C ALA A 129 -1.47 40.49 80.21
N ALA A 130 -1.80 39.29 80.69
CA ALA A 130 -2.07 39.03 82.11
C ALA A 130 -0.81 39.24 82.97
N LEU A 131 0.34 38.71 82.51
CA LEU A 131 1.63 38.89 83.17
C LEU A 131 1.98 40.39 83.30
N GLY A 132 1.82 41.17 82.23
CA GLY A 132 2.09 42.61 82.27
C GLY A 132 1.15 43.40 83.19
N LYS A 133 -0.06 42.90 83.48
CA LYS A 133 -0.96 43.49 84.50
C LYS A 133 -0.49 43.13 85.91
N GLU A 134 -0.14 41.87 86.16
CA GLU A 134 0.31 41.45 87.49
C GLU A 134 1.70 42.00 87.86
N GLU A 135 2.60 42.19 86.90
CA GLU A 135 3.87 42.87 87.13
C GLU A 135 3.67 44.33 87.58
N LYS A 136 2.68 45.02 87.02
CA LYS A 136 2.29 46.38 87.47
C LYS A 136 1.69 46.35 88.87
N ASN A 137 0.85 45.36 89.17
CA ASN A 137 0.28 45.17 90.52
C ASN A 137 1.38 44.92 91.56
N ALA A 138 2.32 44.02 91.27
CA ALA A 138 3.46 43.74 92.15
C ALA A 138 4.30 45.01 92.40
N ALA A 139 4.62 45.77 91.34
CA ALA A 139 5.35 47.04 91.47
C ALA A 139 4.60 48.08 92.32
N TYR A 140 3.28 48.19 92.15
CA TYR A 140 2.44 49.10 92.93
C TYR A 140 2.46 48.77 94.44
N TYR A 141 2.33 47.49 94.80
CA TYR A 141 2.37 47.08 96.21
C TYR A 141 3.78 47.17 96.82
N LYS A 142 4.85 47.04 96.01
CA LYS A 142 6.24 47.21 96.44
C LYS A 142 6.58 48.66 96.80
N GLY A 143 6.07 49.61 96.02
CA GLY A 143 6.28 51.05 96.20
C GLY A 143 5.45 51.69 97.33
N GLY A 144 4.68 50.91 98.10
CA GLY A 144 3.85 51.43 99.18
C GLY A 144 2.50 52.00 98.74
N GLY A 145 1.98 51.60 97.57
CA GLY A 145 0.77 52.16 96.95
C GLY A 145 -0.53 52.07 97.77
N GLY A 146 -0.55 51.41 98.93
CA GLY A 146 -1.74 51.24 99.77
C GLY A 146 -1.61 51.84 101.18
N GLY A 147 -1.64 53.17 101.30
CA GLY A 147 -2.21 53.86 102.47
C GLY A 147 -1.35 54.03 103.74
N CYS A 148 -0.77 55.23 103.87
CA CYS A 148 -0.79 56.21 104.99
C CYS A 148 -0.64 55.81 106.48
N CYS A 149 -0.89 54.58 106.92
CA CYS A 149 -0.89 54.21 108.35
C CYS A 149 -0.12 52.91 108.62
N GLY A 150 0.73 52.90 109.64
CA GLY A 150 1.62 51.77 110.00
C GLY A 150 0.94 50.42 110.26
N LEU A 151 -0.37 50.40 110.53
CA LEU A 151 -1.19 49.19 110.68
C LEU A 151 -1.52 48.47 109.35
N CYS A 152 -1.38 49.13 108.20
CA CYS A 152 -1.70 48.57 106.88
C CYS A 152 -0.52 47.85 106.21
N LYS A 153 0.70 48.01 106.73
CA LYS A 153 1.94 47.49 106.14
C LYS A 153 1.94 45.97 105.94
N GLY A 154 1.47 45.21 106.94
CA GLY A 154 1.40 43.75 106.82
C GLY A 154 0.40 43.24 105.77
N LYS A 155 -0.64 44.03 105.42
CA LYS A 155 -1.56 43.67 104.34
C LYS A 155 -0.97 43.93 102.96
N SER A 156 -0.18 45.00 102.78
CA SER A 156 0.47 45.27 101.48
C SER A 156 1.58 44.27 101.20
N GLU A 157 2.35 43.87 102.22
CA GLU A 157 3.39 42.83 102.10
C GLU A 157 2.81 41.47 101.68
N ARG A 158 1.66 41.07 102.25
CA ARG A 158 0.95 39.84 101.81
C ARG A 158 0.47 39.93 100.37
N LYS A 159 -0.17 41.03 99.97
CA LYS A 159 -0.63 41.24 98.58
C LYS A 159 0.53 41.28 97.59
N HIS A 160 1.67 41.85 97.98
CA HIS A 160 2.87 41.82 97.18
C HIS A 160 3.39 40.39 96.97
N ALA A 161 3.51 39.60 98.05
CA ALA A 161 3.92 38.20 97.95
C ALA A 161 2.96 37.36 97.10
N GLU A 162 1.65 37.59 97.21
CA GLU A 162 0.64 36.95 96.36
C GLU A 162 0.81 37.35 94.89
N ALA A 163 1.01 38.64 94.59
CA ALA A 163 1.23 39.12 93.23
C ALA A 163 2.53 38.57 92.63
N GLU A 164 3.63 38.52 93.39
CA GLU A 164 4.89 37.90 92.94
C GLU A 164 4.73 36.41 92.66
N ALA A 165 4.00 35.68 93.50
CA ALA A 165 3.69 34.27 93.27
C ALA A 165 2.84 34.07 91.99
N GLN A 166 1.89 34.97 91.72
CA GLN A 166 1.11 34.94 90.47
C GLN A 166 1.96 35.27 89.24
N VAL A 167 2.85 36.26 89.33
CA VAL A 167 3.83 36.59 88.27
C VAL A 167 4.70 35.37 87.96
N ALA A 168 5.23 34.69 88.99
CA ALA A 168 6.04 33.48 88.79
C ALA A 168 5.26 32.37 88.06
N ARG A 169 4.02 32.10 88.47
CA ARG A 169 3.14 31.12 87.80
C ARG A 169 2.83 31.50 86.36
N LEU A 170 2.51 32.78 86.10
CA LEU A 170 2.23 33.27 84.75
C LEU A 170 3.45 33.20 83.84
N ARG A 171 4.65 33.47 84.36
CA ARG A 171 5.91 33.30 83.60
C ARG A 171 6.16 31.84 83.22
N GLU A 172 5.97 30.91 84.17
CA GLU A 172 6.11 29.49 83.89
C GLU A 172 5.10 29.02 82.84
N GLN A 173 3.83 29.43 82.97
CA GLN A 173 2.79 29.14 81.97
C GLN A 173 3.12 29.75 80.60
N LEU A 174 3.64 30.98 80.56
CA LEU A 174 4.05 31.63 79.31
C LEU A 174 5.21 30.88 78.65
N GLN A 175 6.21 30.45 79.43
CA GLN A 175 7.34 29.66 78.92
C GLN A 175 6.87 28.30 78.37
N GLN A 176 5.97 27.61 79.08
CA GLN A 176 5.39 26.35 78.60
C GLN A 176 4.57 26.55 77.31
N GLN A 177 3.76 27.61 77.22
CA GLN A 177 2.98 27.92 76.02
C GLN A 177 3.86 28.35 74.85
N GLN A 178 4.95 29.09 75.10
CA GLN A 178 5.94 29.43 74.08
C GLN A 178 6.64 28.17 73.54
N GLY A 179 7.03 27.23 74.40
CA GLY A 179 7.60 25.94 73.99
C GLY A 179 6.60 25.08 73.19
N ARG A 180 5.31 25.10 73.56
CA ARG A 180 4.26 24.45 72.78
C ARG A 180 4.08 25.10 71.42
N ALA A 181 4.07 26.43 71.35
CA ALA A 181 3.93 27.17 70.11
C ALA A 181 5.13 26.96 69.15
N SER A 182 6.35 26.85 69.67
CA SER A 182 7.53 26.53 68.84
C SER A 182 7.49 25.11 68.29
N THR A 183 7.05 24.14 69.11
CA THR A 183 6.86 22.75 68.68
C THR A 183 5.80 22.65 67.58
N LEU A 184 4.63 23.26 67.79
CA LEU A 184 3.55 23.32 66.80
C LEU A 184 3.97 24.07 65.52
N ALA A 185 4.85 25.06 65.61
CA ALA A 185 5.37 25.75 64.44
C ALA A 185 6.26 24.82 63.59
N ALA A 186 7.14 24.04 64.23
CA ALA A 186 7.94 23.04 63.53
C ALA A 186 7.08 21.94 62.89
N GLU A 187 6.04 21.47 63.60
CA GLU A 187 5.06 20.52 63.06
C GLU A 187 4.28 21.10 61.87
N ALA A 188 3.92 22.39 61.92
CA ALA A 188 3.24 23.06 60.81
C ALA A 188 4.13 23.12 59.55
N ASP A 189 5.41 23.44 59.73
CA ASP A 189 6.39 23.47 58.63
C ASP A 189 6.57 22.07 58.02
N GLU A 190 6.65 21.02 58.85
CA GLU A 190 6.74 19.65 58.37
C GLU A 190 5.46 19.21 57.62
N ALA A 191 4.28 19.48 58.19
CA ALA A 191 3.00 19.17 57.54
C ALA A 191 2.87 19.90 56.19
N GLN A 192 3.38 21.13 56.09
CA GLN A 192 3.37 21.90 54.85
C GLN A 192 4.35 21.33 53.81
N ARG A 193 5.51 20.82 54.21
CA ARG A 193 6.43 20.08 53.31
C ARG A 193 5.81 18.78 52.81
N GLN A 194 5.14 18.04 53.68
CA GLN A 194 4.43 16.82 53.29
C GLN A 194 3.30 17.11 52.30
N LEU A 195 2.51 18.17 52.54
CA LEU A 195 1.49 18.65 51.60
C LEU A 195 2.09 18.96 50.23
N ALA A 196 3.18 19.74 50.18
CA ALA A 196 3.85 20.10 48.94
C ALA A 196 4.38 18.87 48.19
N ALA A 197 4.91 17.88 48.90
CA ALA A 197 5.34 16.62 48.30
C ALA A 197 4.18 15.86 47.64
N TRP A 198 3.03 15.73 48.32
CA TRP A 198 1.85 15.08 47.75
C TRP A 198 1.24 15.87 46.58
N GLN A 199 1.28 17.20 46.63
CA GLN A 199 0.87 18.06 45.50
C GLN A 199 1.78 17.85 44.28
N GLY A 200 3.09 17.72 44.48
CA GLY A 200 4.04 17.40 43.42
C GLY A 200 3.73 16.05 42.76
N GLN A 201 3.46 15.00 43.55
CA GLN A 201 3.07 13.70 43.03
C GLN A 201 1.72 13.73 42.28
N ALA A 202 0.75 14.51 42.75
CA ALA A 202 -0.51 14.70 42.04
C ALA A 202 -0.29 15.37 40.67
N ALA A 203 0.54 16.41 40.61
CA ALA A 203 0.90 17.08 39.37
C ALA A 203 1.65 16.15 38.40
N GLU A 204 2.54 15.28 38.90
CA GLU A 204 3.19 14.26 38.08
C GLU A 204 2.20 13.25 37.49
N MET A 205 1.18 12.83 38.25
CA MET A 205 0.11 11.96 37.76
C MET A 205 -0.69 12.63 36.64
N GLU A 206 -1.11 13.88 36.84
CA GLU A 206 -1.82 14.64 35.79
C GLU A 206 -0.95 14.84 34.55
N GLY A 207 0.35 15.12 34.71
CA GLY A 207 1.30 15.26 33.61
C GLY A 207 1.47 13.96 32.82
N ALA A 208 1.56 12.82 33.50
CA ALA A 208 1.60 11.51 32.88
C ALA A 208 0.31 11.21 32.09
N GLN A 209 -0.86 11.52 32.66
CA GLN A 209 -2.15 11.35 31.99
C GLN A 209 -2.28 12.20 30.72
N ARG A 210 -1.93 13.48 30.78
CA ARG A 210 -1.93 14.35 29.59
C ARG A 210 -0.96 13.87 28.51
N THR A 211 0.19 13.33 28.92
CA THR A 211 1.17 12.75 27.97
C THR A 211 0.62 11.50 27.29
N MET A 212 -0.10 10.64 28.03
CA MET A 212 -0.80 9.49 27.43
C MET A 212 -1.87 9.94 26.45
N GLU A 213 -2.70 10.92 26.80
CA GLU A 213 -3.74 11.47 25.90
C GLU A 213 -3.12 12.01 24.60
N GLY A 214 -2.04 12.80 24.70
CA GLY A 214 -1.33 13.32 23.53
C GLY A 214 -0.65 12.25 22.68
N LEU A 215 -0.16 11.15 23.28
CA LEU A 215 0.35 9.99 22.54
C LEU A 215 -0.76 9.27 21.78
N VAL A 216 -1.92 9.06 22.44
CA VAL A 216 -3.09 8.44 21.81
C VAL A 216 -3.57 9.29 20.63
N GLU A 217 -3.72 10.59 20.80
CA GLU A 217 -4.14 11.49 19.74
C GLU A 217 -3.16 11.48 18.55
N ARG A 218 -1.85 11.47 18.81
CA ARG A 218 -0.81 11.34 17.78
C ARG A 218 -0.88 10.01 17.04
N MET A 219 -1.08 8.91 17.75
CA MET A 219 -1.23 7.57 17.19
C MET A 219 -2.46 7.46 16.28
N PHE A 220 -3.58 8.07 16.66
CA PHE A 220 -4.78 8.10 15.81
C PHE A 220 -4.64 9.06 14.62
N ALA A 221 -3.96 10.20 14.79
CA ALA A 221 -3.69 11.12 13.69
C ALA A 221 -2.80 10.48 12.61
N SER A 222 -1.78 9.70 13.00
CA SER A 222 -0.92 8.99 12.04
C SER A 222 -1.63 7.83 11.35
N ALA A 223 -2.55 7.14 12.04
CA ALA A 223 -3.38 6.11 11.44
C ALA A 223 -4.33 6.66 10.35
N GLY A 224 -4.92 7.84 10.58
CA GLY A 224 -5.79 8.50 9.61
C GLY A 224 -5.10 8.87 8.29
N GLY A 225 -3.83 9.32 8.35
CA GLY A 225 -3.04 9.61 7.15
C GLY A 225 -2.79 8.36 6.29
N ARG A 226 -2.47 7.23 6.92
CA ARG A 226 -2.19 5.97 6.21
C ARG A 226 -3.43 5.37 5.56
N GLN A 227 -4.61 5.56 6.13
CA GLN A 227 -5.87 5.11 5.54
C GLN A 227 -6.18 5.88 4.23
N ALA A 228 -5.87 7.18 4.18
CA ALA A 228 -5.99 7.99 2.97
C ALA A 228 -5.02 7.52 1.87
N GLU A 229 -3.76 7.24 2.23
CA GLU A 229 -2.75 6.72 1.30
C GLU A 229 -3.16 5.35 0.70
N LEU A 230 -3.69 4.44 1.53
CA LEU A 230 -4.18 3.14 1.07
C LEU A 230 -5.39 3.28 0.14
N ALA A 231 -6.30 4.22 0.42
CA ALA A 231 -7.45 4.50 -0.44
C ALA A 231 -7.03 5.05 -1.81
N ASP A 232 -6.07 5.96 -1.87
CA ASP A 232 -5.55 6.48 -3.14
C ASP A 232 -4.79 5.40 -3.92
N ALA A 233 -4.01 4.57 -3.23
CA ALA A 233 -3.32 3.44 -3.84
C ALA A 233 -4.29 2.37 -4.39
N ALA A 234 -5.46 2.19 -3.76
CA ALA A 234 -6.52 1.33 -4.28
C ALA A 234 -7.16 1.91 -5.55
N ARG A 235 -7.45 3.22 -5.59
CA ARG A 235 -7.99 3.89 -6.80
C ARG A 235 -7.05 3.78 -8.00
N VAL A 236 -5.74 3.90 -7.79
CA VAL A 236 -4.75 3.73 -8.87
C VAL A 236 -4.80 2.31 -9.44
N LEU A 237 -4.89 1.28 -8.58
CA LEU A 237 -5.01 -0.11 -9.03
C LEU A 237 -6.33 -0.37 -9.77
N GLU A 238 -7.44 0.22 -9.33
CA GLU A 238 -8.72 0.14 -10.04
C GLU A 238 -8.61 0.75 -11.45
N GLY A 239 -7.93 1.88 -11.59
CA GLY A 239 -7.64 2.51 -12.89
C GLY A 239 -6.84 1.58 -13.81
N GLN A 240 -5.78 0.96 -13.28
CA GLN A 240 -4.95 -0.01 -14.01
C GLN A 240 -5.75 -1.26 -14.41
N ALA A 241 -6.61 -1.78 -13.52
CA ALA A 241 -7.48 -2.91 -13.83
C ALA A 241 -8.50 -2.57 -14.93
N ALA A 242 -9.06 -1.35 -14.93
CA ALA A 242 -9.96 -0.89 -15.97
C ALA A 242 -9.25 -0.73 -17.33
N GLU A 243 -7.99 -0.31 -17.36
CA GLU A 243 -7.17 -0.27 -18.58
C GLU A 243 -6.84 -1.67 -19.11
N ALA A 244 -6.44 -2.60 -18.23
CA ALA A 244 -6.19 -3.99 -18.60
C ALA A 244 -7.46 -4.69 -19.14
N ASN A 245 -8.64 -4.38 -18.60
CA ASN A 245 -9.91 -4.87 -19.15
C ASN A 245 -10.16 -4.34 -20.57
N ARG A 246 -9.90 -3.06 -20.82
CA ARG A 246 -10.05 -2.45 -22.14
C ARG A 246 -9.10 -3.04 -23.17
N SER A 247 -7.85 -3.33 -22.80
CA SER A 247 -6.89 -3.97 -23.70
C SER A 247 -7.29 -5.42 -24.01
N ALA A 248 -7.70 -6.17 -22.99
CA ALA A 248 -8.14 -7.55 -23.17
C ALA A 248 -9.36 -7.69 -24.09
N ASP A 249 -10.37 -6.82 -23.96
CA ASP A 249 -11.53 -6.80 -24.85
C ASP A 249 -11.14 -6.45 -26.29
N ALA A 250 -10.14 -5.57 -26.48
CA ALA A 250 -9.60 -5.28 -27.80
C ALA A 250 -8.90 -6.50 -28.41
N PHE A 251 -8.10 -7.24 -27.63
CA PHE A 251 -7.44 -8.47 -28.09
C PHE A 251 -8.42 -9.61 -28.37
N ALA A 252 -9.46 -9.80 -27.55
CA ALA A 252 -10.49 -10.81 -27.79
C ALA A 252 -11.25 -10.54 -29.11
N ARG A 253 -11.65 -9.29 -29.35
CA ARG A 253 -12.25 -8.86 -30.63
C ARG A 253 -11.27 -9.02 -31.80
N GLY A 254 -10.00 -8.74 -31.57
CA GLY A 254 -8.90 -8.98 -32.52
C GLY A 254 -8.83 -10.43 -32.98
N THR A 255 -8.78 -11.34 -32.00
CA THR A 255 -8.66 -12.80 -32.20
C THR A 255 -9.86 -13.35 -32.96
N GLN A 256 -11.08 -12.96 -32.60
CA GLN A 256 -12.30 -13.41 -33.28
C GLN A 256 -12.30 -13.04 -34.77
N LYS A 257 -11.90 -11.81 -35.12
CA LYS A 257 -11.86 -11.39 -36.53
C LYS A 257 -10.74 -12.10 -37.31
N LEU A 258 -9.60 -12.37 -36.69
CA LEU A 258 -8.53 -13.18 -37.32
C LEU A 258 -8.98 -14.62 -37.58
N GLN A 259 -9.73 -15.22 -36.65
CA GLN A 259 -10.33 -16.55 -36.86
C GLN A 259 -11.36 -16.53 -38.01
N ASN A 260 -12.22 -15.51 -38.07
CA ASN A 260 -13.17 -15.34 -39.18
C ASN A 260 -12.44 -15.15 -40.52
N ALA A 261 -11.36 -14.38 -40.54
CA ALA A 261 -10.50 -14.19 -41.70
C ALA A 261 -9.84 -15.51 -42.16
N ALA A 262 -9.30 -16.29 -41.21
CA ALA A 262 -8.72 -17.60 -41.49
C ALA A 262 -9.77 -18.58 -42.07
N ALA A 263 -10.98 -18.60 -41.51
CA ALA A 263 -12.08 -19.41 -42.03
C ALA A 263 -12.47 -19.02 -43.46
N ALA A 264 -12.56 -17.73 -43.77
CA ALA A 264 -12.84 -17.24 -45.13
C ALA A 264 -11.74 -17.63 -46.13
N LEU A 265 -10.47 -17.59 -45.72
CA LEU A 265 -9.34 -18.03 -46.55
C LEU A 265 -9.39 -19.55 -46.79
N GLN A 266 -9.73 -20.35 -45.79
CA GLN A 266 -9.91 -21.80 -45.93
C GLN A 266 -11.08 -22.14 -46.89
N GLU A 267 -12.20 -21.42 -46.79
CA GLU A 267 -13.34 -21.60 -47.69
C GLU A 267 -12.96 -21.25 -49.14
N ALA A 268 -12.21 -20.17 -49.34
CA ALA A 268 -11.69 -19.78 -50.65
C ALA A 268 -10.75 -20.84 -51.24
N LEU A 269 -9.82 -21.40 -50.45
CA LEU A 269 -8.96 -22.52 -50.86
C LEU A 269 -9.76 -23.77 -51.22
N ALA A 270 -10.75 -24.13 -50.41
CA ALA A 270 -11.62 -25.28 -50.67
C ALA A 270 -12.43 -25.08 -51.96
N ALA A 271 -12.96 -23.88 -52.20
CA ALA A 271 -13.68 -23.56 -53.42
C ALA A 271 -12.76 -23.64 -54.66
N MET A 272 -11.56 -23.07 -54.60
CA MET A 272 -10.59 -23.16 -55.70
C MET A 272 -10.14 -24.59 -56.01
N SER A 273 -9.89 -25.41 -54.98
CA SER A 273 -9.51 -26.82 -55.17
C SER A 273 -10.61 -27.63 -55.87
N ARG A 274 -11.89 -27.37 -55.53
CA ARG A 274 -13.06 -27.97 -56.19
C ARG A 274 -13.13 -27.54 -57.66
N THR A 275 -12.88 -26.27 -57.96
CA THR A 275 -12.86 -25.75 -59.33
C THR A 275 -11.72 -26.39 -60.15
N GLN A 276 -10.53 -26.55 -59.58
CA GLN A 276 -9.41 -27.25 -60.25
C GLN A 276 -9.75 -28.71 -60.56
N MET A 277 -10.39 -29.41 -59.63
CA MET A 277 -10.83 -30.80 -59.85
C MET A 277 -11.86 -30.88 -60.97
N LEU A 278 -12.85 -29.99 -61.00
CA LEU A 278 -13.85 -29.92 -62.08
C LEU A 278 -13.20 -29.57 -63.42
N GLY A 279 -12.25 -28.63 -63.45
CA GLY A 279 -11.47 -28.28 -64.64
C GLY A 279 -10.66 -29.46 -65.18
N ALA A 280 -9.98 -30.22 -64.29
CA ALA A 280 -9.20 -31.40 -64.65
C ALA A 280 -10.08 -32.54 -65.19
N VAL A 281 -11.24 -32.79 -64.57
CA VAL A 281 -12.22 -33.78 -65.05
C VAL A 281 -12.77 -33.38 -66.42
N ASN A 282 -13.06 -32.10 -66.64
CA ASN A 282 -13.52 -31.57 -67.93
C ASN A 282 -12.44 -31.63 -69.02
N MET A 283 -11.16 -31.40 -68.68
CA MET A 283 -10.03 -31.60 -69.60
C MET A 283 -9.82 -33.08 -69.93
N GLY A 284 -9.86 -33.97 -68.93
CA GLY A 284 -9.71 -35.42 -69.13
C GLY A 284 -10.81 -35.99 -70.03
N ARG A 285 -12.06 -35.57 -69.83
CA ARG A 285 -13.18 -35.90 -70.74
C ARG A 285 -13.01 -35.30 -72.14
N GLY A 286 -12.52 -34.06 -72.24
CA GLY A 286 -12.25 -33.41 -73.53
C GLY A 286 -11.16 -34.10 -74.36
N ILE A 287 -10.06 -34.51 -73.72
CA ILE A 287 -8.97 -35.26 -74.36
C ILE A 287 -9.45 -36.65 -74.78
N GLY A 288 -10.24 -37.32 -73.94
CA GLY A 288 -10.86 -38.61 -74.28
C GLY A 288 -11.82 -38.50 -75.47
N PHE A 289 -12.63 -37.45 -75.55
CA PHE A 289 -13.56 -37.21 -76.66
C PHE A 289 -12.83 -36.87 -77.96
N GLN A 290 -11.78 -36.04 -77.89
CA GLN A 290 -10.96 -35.67 -79.05
C GLN A 290 -10.16 -36.86 -79.60
N ARG A 291 -9.68 -37.77 -78.74
CA ARG A 291 -9.11 -39.06 -79.15
C ARG A 291 -10.12 -39.99 -79.82
N ARG A 292 -11.40 -39.91 -79.44
CA ARG A 292 -12.44 -40.82 -79.91
C ARG A 292 -13.13 -40.36 -81.20
N THR A 293 -13.17 -39.05 -81.47
CA THR A 293 -13.92 -38.49 -82.61
C THR A 293 -13.06 -37.71 -83.61
N GLY A 294 -11.77 -37.46 -83.32
CA GLY A 294 -10.85 -36.74 -84.22
C GLY A 294 -11.16 -35.25 -84.41
N ALA A 295 -12.30 -34.76 -83.92
CA ALA A 295 -12.70 -33.37 -84.03
C ALA A 295 -11.89 -32.48 -83.06
N ARG A 296 -11.23 -31.45 -83.59
CA ARG A 296 -10.56 -30.44 -82.76
C ARG A 296 -11.58 -29.80 -81.81
N ALA A 297 -11.23 -29.71 -80.53
CA ALA A 297 -12.07 -29.22 -79.43
C ALA A 297 -12.64 -27.78 -79.56
N ARG A 298 -12.44 -27.09 -80.70
CA ARG A 298 -12.92 -25.72 -80.94
C ARG A 298 -14.35 -25.62 -81.49
N GLN A 299 -15.02 -26.74 -81.82
CA GLN A 299 -16.38 -26.73 -82.40
C GLN A 299 -17.42 -27.46 -81.52
N MET A 300 -17.44 -27.22 -80.21
CA MET A 300 -18.59 -27.61 -79.38
C MET A 300 -19.46 -26.40 -79.06
N PRO A 301 -20.72 -26.33 -79.55
CA PRO A 301 -21.68 -25.30 -79.15
C PRO A 301 -22.19 -25.64 -77.74
N GLY A 302 -21.99 -24.74 -76.77
CA GLY A 302 -22.55 -24.91 -75.41
C GLY A 302 -21.65 -24.55 -74.23
N ARG A 303 -20.49 -23.91 -74.43
CA ARG A 303 -19.55 -23.56 -73.33
C ARG A 303 -19.67 -22.18 -72.63
N PRO A 304 -20.78 -21.40 -72.65
CA PRO A 304 -20.83 -20.16 -71.86
C PRO A 304 -21.20 -20.36 -70.37
N LEU A 305 -21.90 -21.44 -70.00
CA LEU A 305 -22.42 -21.63 -68.63
C LEU A 305 -21.37 -22.06 -67.60
N GLY A 306 -20.33 -22.79 -68.00
CA GLY A 306 -19.23 -23.19 -67.10
C GLY A 306 -18.41 -22.00 -66.59
N ASN A 307 -18.22 -20.98 -67.43
CA ASN A 307 -17.47 -19.77 -67.07
C ASN A 307 -18.21 -18.90 -66.05
N VAL A 308 -19.55 -18.88 -66.04
CA VAL A 308 -20.32 -18.03 -65.11
C VAL A 308 -20.26 -18.57 -63.68
N ALA A 309 -20.40 -19.88 -63.51
CA ALA A 309 -20.29 -20.52 -62.21
C ALA A 309 -18.86 -20.38 -61.64
N GLU A 310 -17.85 -20.61 -62.48
CA GLU A 310 -16.44 -20.46 -62.10
C GLU A 310 -16.08 -19.01 -61.75
N MET A 311 -16.57 -18.02 -62.52
CA MET A 311 -16.43 -16.60 -62.22
C MET A 311 -17.12 -16.21 -60.91
N ALA A 312 -18.29 -16.77 -60.61
CA ALA A 312 -18.98 -16.52 -59.34
C ALA A 312 -18.18 -17.06 -58.15
N VAL A 313 -17.56 -18.24 -58.29
CA VAL A 313 -16.65 -18.79 -57.27
C VAL A 313 -15.43 -17.90 -57.07
N PHE A 314 -14.79 -17.43 -58.15
CA PHE A 314 -13.61 -16.56 -58.05
C PHE A 314 -13.94 -15.18 -57.48
N ARG A 315 -15.10 -14.58 -57.81
CA ARG A 315 -15.57 -13.33 -57.20
C ARG A 315 -15.80 -13.50 -55.70
N ARG A 316 -16.51 -14.55 -55.30
CA ARG A 316 -16.78 -14.84 -53.88
C ARG A 316 -15.49 -15.09 -53.09
N ALA A 317 -14.54 -15.82 -53.67
CA ALA A 317 -13.22 -16.01 -53.08
C ALA A 317 -12.43 -14.69 -52.97
N ASN A 318 -12.46 -13.84 -53.99
CA ASN A 318 -11.83 -12.52 -53.95
C ASN A 318 -12.44 -11.63 -52.87
N ASP A 319 -13.77 -11.57 -52.78
CA ASP A 319 -14.47 -10.77 -51.79
C ASP A 319 -14.17 -11.24 -50.37
N GLY A 320 -14.12 -12.56 -50.14
CA GLY A 320 -13.74 -13.16 -48.86
C GLY A 320 -12.30 -12.84 -48.46
N VAL A 321 -11.35 -12.94 -49.40
CA VAL A 321 -9.93 -12.63 -49.20
C VAL A 321 -9.72 -11.12 -48.95
N ALA A 322 -10.41 -10.26 -49.69
CA ALA A 322 -10.32 -8.81 -49.52
C ALA A 322 -10.92 -8.36 -48.19
N GLN A 323 -12.03 -8.98 -47.77
CA GLN A 323 -12.64 -8.71 -46.47
C GLN A 323 -11.74 -9.17 -45.31
N ALA A 324 -11.20 -10.39 -45.39
CA ALA A 324 -10.23 -10.91 -44.43
C ALA A 324 -9.00 -9.97 -44.28
N ALA A 325 -8.49 -9.43 -45.39
CA ALA A 325 -7.36 -8.49 -45.37
C ALA A 325 -7.72 -7.09 -44.83
N ARG A 326 -8.98 -6.66 -44.97
CA ARG A 326 -9.48 -5.44 -44.30
C ARG A 326 -9.55 -5.63 -42.80
N ASP A 327 -10.12 -6.74 -42.36
CA ASP A 327 -10.29 -7.05 -40.94
C ASP A 327 -8.94 -7.28 -40.24
N ALA A 328 -7.98 -7.94 -40.90
CA ALA A 328 -6.64 -8.14 -40.37
C ALA A 328 -5.88 -6.82 -40.14
N SER A 329 -5.87 -5.87 -41.09
CA SER A 329 -5.11 -4.63 -40.90
C SER A 329 -5.81 -3.58 -40.02
N ALA A 330 -7.11 -3.70 -39.75
CA ALA A 330 -7.81 -2.83 -38.81
C ALA A 330 -7.51 -3.16 -37.33
N LEU A 331 -6.91 -4.32 -37.05
CA LEU A 331 -6.74 -4.85 -35.70
C LEU A 331 -5.29 -4.90 -35.21
N LEU A 332 -4.32 -4.75 -36.10
CA LEU A 332 -2.91 -4.76 -35.75
C LEU A 332 -2.52 -3.40 -35.13
N GLY A 333 -2.84 -3.23 -33.85
CA GLY A 333 -2.28 -2.16 -33.02
C GLY A 333 -0.77 -2.34 -32.81
N PRO A 334 -0.07 -1.32 -32.24
CA PRO A 334 1.34 -1.44 -31.90
C PRO A 334 1.56 -2.63 -30.94
N GLY A 335 2.35 -3.62 -31.37
CA GLY A 335 2.71 -4.80 -30.57
C GLY A 335 2.14 -6.16 -31.04
N MET A 336 1.41 -6.22 -32.15
CA MET A 336 0.98 -7.49 -32.79
C MET A 336 1.89 -7.88 -33.96
N PRO A 337 2.04 -9.20 -34.27
CA PRO A 337 2.82 -9.65 -35.42
C PRO A 337 2.26 -9.03 -36.70
N ARG A 338 3.11 -8.30 -37.44
CA ARG A 338 2.69 -7.61 -38.66
C ARG A 338 2.54 -8.63 -39.78
N VAL A 339 1.32 -8.85 -40.25
CA VAL A 339 1.05 -9.49 -41.54
C VAL A 339 1.66 -8.60 -42.64
N ASP A 340 2.36 -9.17 -43.62
CA ASP A 340 3.06 -8.38 -44.63
C ASP A 340 2.09 -7.44 -45.37
N SER A 341 2.38 -6.15 -45.31
CA SER A 341 1.55 -5.08 -45.89
C SER A 341 1.40 -5.22 -47.41
N ARG A 342 2.38 -5.81 -48.10
CA ARG A 342 2.33 -6.10 -49.53
C ARG A 342 1.30 -7.18 -49.85
N VAL A 343 1.22 -8.19 -49.01
CA VAL A 343 0.31 -9.31 -49.19
C VAL A 343 -1.13 -8.89 -48.86
N LEU A 344 -1.33 -8.07 -47.81
CA LEU A 344 -2.61 -7.45 -47.50
C LEU A 344 -3.10 -6.48 -48.60
N SER A 345 -2.20 -5.69 -49.20
CA SER A 345 -2.52 -4.81 -50.32
C SER A 345 -2.95 -5.60 -51.55
N THR A 346 -2.23 -6.68 -51.87
CA THR A 346 -2.55 -7.57 -52.98
C THR A 346 -3.87 -8.31 -52.77
N ALA A 347 -4.16 -8.73 -51.53
CA ALA A 347 -5.44 -9.32 -51.14
C ALA A 347 -6.62 -8.36 -51.31
N ARG A 348 -6.45 -7.09 -50.90
CA ARG A 348 -7.46 -6.03 -51.04
C ARG A 348 -7.73 -5.64 -52.49
N ALA A 349 -6.70 -5.62 -53.32
CA ALA A 349 -6.82 -5.35 -54.75
C ALA A 349 -7.51 -6.51 -55.52
N GLY A 350 -7.72 -7.65 -54.88
CA GLY A 350 -8.30 -8.84 -55.46
C GLY A 350 -7.23 -9.71 -56.12
N MET A 351 -6.70 -10.68 -55.37
CA MET A 351 -5.67 -11.62 -55.85
C MET A 351 -6.06 -12.36 -57.13
N PHE A 352 -7.36 -12.56 -57.38
CA PHE A 352 -7.88 -13.25 -58.56
C PHE A 352 -8.41 -12.29 -59.62
N ALA A 353 -8.28 -10.97 -59.46
CA ALA A 353 -8.80 -9.98 -60.42
C ALA A 353 -8.22 -10.18 -61.82
N ASN A 354 -6.94 -10.53 -61.91
CA ASN A 354 -6.25 -10.81 -63.17
C ASN A 354 -6.78 -12.07 -63.89
N LEU A 355 -7.37 -13.03 -63.15
CA LEU A 355 -8.00 -14.21 -63.72
C LEU A 355 -9.41 -13.92 -64.26
N LEU A 356 -10.07 -12.88 -63.74
CA LEU A 356 -11.41 -12.47 -64.16
C LEU A 356 -11.41 -11.65 -65.46
N VAL A 357 -10.29 -11.00 -65.81
CA VAL A 357 -10.16 -10.08 -66.97
C VAL A 357 -9.44 -10.74 -68.17
N GLY A 358 -8.70 -11.83 -67.95
CA GLY A 358 -7.84 -12.46 -68.96
C GLY A 358 -8.57 -13.39 -69.95
N GLY A 359 -9.33 -12.83 -70.89
CA GLY A 359 -9.75 -13.55 -72.10
C GLY A 359 -8.54 -13.83 -73.00
N THR A 360 -8.27 -15.10 -73.32
CA THR A 360 -7.29 -15.63 -74.32
C THR A 360 -5.87 -16.01 -73.87
N ILE A 361 -5.53 -15.97 -72.58
CA ILE A 361 -4.20 -16.44 -72.13
C ILE A 361 -4.14 -17.99 -72.16
N SER A 362 -3.01 -18.55 -72.63
CA SER A 362 -2.74 -19.99 -72.64
C SER A 362 -3.05 -20.65 -71.28
N SER A 363 -3.76 -21.78 -71.31
CA SER A 363 -4.16 -22.56 -70.12
C SER A 363 -3.02 -22.87 -69.15
N ALA A 364 -1.78 -22.97 -69.64
CA ALA A 364 -0.59 -23.17 -68.80
C ALA A 364 -0.26 -21.95 -67.92
N VAL A 365 -0.44 -20.74 -68.45
CA VAL A 365 -0.17 -19.48 -67.73
C VAL A 365 -1.27 -19.22 -66.69
N GLN A 366 -2.53 -19.54 -67.01
CA GLN A 366 -3.64 -19.48 -66.05
C GLN A 366 -3.42 -20.45 -64.89
N LEU A 367 -2.99 -21.68 -65.16
CA LEU A 367 -2.68 -22.67 -64.12
C LEU A 367 -1.52 -22.23 -63.23
N ALA A 368 -0.47 -21.63 -63.81
CA ALA A 368 0.66 -21.08 -63.05
C ALA A 368 0.24 -19.88 -62.18
N ALA A 369 -0.63 -19.00 -62.68
CA ALA A 369 -1.18 -17.87 -61.93
C ALA A 369 -2.06 -18.34 -60.76
N VAL A 370 -2.94 -19.31 -60.98
CA VAL A 370 -3.78 -19.91 -59.91
C VAL A 370 -2.91 -20.56 -58.84
N ARG A 371 -1.87 -21.32 -59.21
CA ARG A 371 -0.93 -21.90 -58.24
C ARG A 371 -0.24 -20.83 -57.40
N ARG A 372 0.27 -19.78 -58.03
CA ARG A 372 0.89 -18.65 -57.32
C ARG A 372 -0.09 -17.97 -56.37
N SER A 373 -1.34 -17.74 -56.78
CA SER A 373 -2.36 -17.17 -55.91
C SER A 373 -2.75 -18.11 -54.77
N MET A 374 -2.77 -19.44 -54.97
CA MET A 374 -2.99 -20.40 -53.88
C MET A 374 -1.84 -20.40 -52.88
N ASP A 375 -0.59 -20.28 -53.34
CA ASP A 375 0.57 -20.21 -52.46
C ASP A 375 0.57 -18.91 -51.64
N GLN A 376 0.16 -17.78 -52.24
CA GLN A 376 -0.05 -16.52 -51.53
C GLN A 376 -1.16 -16.61 -50.47
N VAL A 377 -2.30 -17.24 -50.79
CA VAL A 377 -3.39 -17.46 -49.83
C VAL A 377 -2.97 -18.40 -48.71
N ARG A 378 -2.15 -19.43 -48.98
CA ARG A 378 -1.57 -20.31 -47.95
C ARG A 378 -0.60 -19.57 -47.03
N SER A 379 0.24 -18.69 -47.58
CA SER A 379 1.13 -17.82 -46.79
C SER A 379 0.33 -16.94 -45.84
N LEU A 380 -0.70 -16.25 -46.36
CA LEU A 380 -1.60 -15.42 -45.55
C LEU A 380 -2.31 -16.21 -44.46
N LEU A 381 -2.75 -17.43 -44.76
CA LEU A 381 -3.38 -18.30 -43.78
C LEU A 381 -2.38 -18.69 -42.67
N GLY A 382 -1.13 -18.97 -43.02
CA GLY A 382 -0.05 -19.23 -42.06
C GLY A 382 0.21 -18.02 -41.15
N GLU A 383 0.35 -16.83 -41.74
CA GLU A 383 0.56 -15.58 -41.00
C GLU A 383 -0.64 -15.23 -40.11
N ALA A 384 -1.87 -15.39 -40.61
CA ALA A 384 -3.09 -15.15 -39.83
C ALA A 384 -3.24 -16.13 -38.66
N ASN A 385 -2.86 -17.40 -38.84
CA ASN A 385 -2.86 -18.39 -37.77
C ASN A 385 -1.82 -18.08 -36.70
N LEU A 386 -0.60 -17.69 -37.09
CA LEU A 386 0.46 -17.28 -36.15
C LEU A 386 0.05 -16.02 -35.38
N ALA A 387 -0.51 -15.02 -36.06
CA ALA A 387 -1.04 -13.83 -35.42
C ALA A 387 -2.20 -14.16 -34.47
N GLY A 388 -3.08 -15.09 -34.84
CA GLY A 388 -4.17 -15.58 -33.99
C GLY A 388 -3.67 -16.31 -32.74
N GLN A 389 -2.64 -17.14 -32.86
CA GLN A 389 -2.02 -17.82 -31.72
C GLN A 389 -1.31 -16.85 -30.78
N ALA A 390 -0.57 -15.88 -31.33
CA ALA A 390 0.08 -14.83 -30.53
C ALA A 390 -0.96 -13.97 -29.79
N ALA A 391 -2.07 -13.62 -30.46
CA ALA A 391 -3.18 -12.89 -29.85
C ALA A 391 -3.85 -13.70 -28.73
N ALA A 392 -4.07 -15.01 -28.95
CA ALA A 392 -4.65 -15.90 -27.94
C ALA A 392 -3.75 -16.04 -26.69
N LYS A 393 -2.43 -16.25 -26.89
CA LYS A 393 -1.46 -16.29 -25.78
C LYS A 393 -1.41 -14.96 -25.02
N ARG A 394 -1.47 -13.83 -25.73
CA ARG A 394 -1.48 -12.51 -25.10
C ARG A 394 -2.77 -12.25 -24.33
N ALA A 395 -3.91 -12.70 -24.84
CA ALA A 395 -5.20 -12.64 -24.13
C ALA A 395 -5.20 -13.51 -22.86
N GLU A 396 -4.52 -14.65 -22.88
CA GLU A 396 -4.31 -15.51 -21.70
C GLU A 396 -3.44 -14.81 -20.64
N VAL A 397 -2.30 -14.24 -21.03
CA VAL A 397 -1.45 -13.42 -20.14
C VAL A 397 -2.22 -12.24 -19.56
N ASP A 398 -2.98 -11.51 -20.37
CA ASP A 398 -3.82 -10.41 -19.91
C ASP A 398 -4.98 -10.88 -19.00
N SER A 399 -5.44 -12.13 -19.13
CA SER A 399 -6.44 -12.71 -18.22
C SER A 399 -5.86 -13.05 -16.86
N ILE A 400 -4.65 -13.61 -16.82
CA ILE A 400 -3.91 -13.88 -15.57
C ILE A 400 -3.63 -12.56 -14.85
N ARG A 401 -3.13 -11.56 -15.58
CA ARG A 401 -2.87 -10.22 -15.02
C ARG A 401 -4.13 -9.57 -14.46
N ARG A 402 -5.29 -9.78 -15.08
CA ARG A 402 -6.58 -9.29 -14.57
C ARG A 402 -6.95 -9.96 -13.25
N GLN A 403 -6.75 -11.27 -13.14
CA GLN A 403 -6.98 -11.99 -11.89
C GLN A 403 -6.05 -11.48 -10.78
N GLU A 404 -4.74 -11.34 -11.06
CA GLU A 404 -3.76 -10.80 -10.11
C GLU A 404 -4.10 -9.37 -9.65
N LEU A 405 -4.50 -8.49 -10.57
CA LEU A 405 -4.91 -7.13 -10.22
C LEU A 405 -6.20 -7.09 -9.41
N GLN A 406 -7.18 -7.97 -9.71
CA GLN A 406 -8.40 -8.09 -8.91
C GLN A 406 -8.10 -8.60 -7.50
N GLU A 407 -7.26 -9.62 -7.36
CA GLU A 407 -6.82 -10.12 -6.06
C GLU A 407 -6.06 -9.04 -5.27
N ALA A 408 -5.20 -8.27 -5.92
CA ALA A 408 -4.49 -7.15 -5.29
C ALA A 408 -5.43 -6.04 -4.81
N VAL A 409 -6.48 -5.71 -5.58
CA VAL A 409 -7.50 -4.73 -5.17
C VAL A 409 -8.31 -5.25 -3.98
N VAL A 410 -8.73 -6.52 -3.99
CA VAL A 410 -9.45 -7.14 -2.88
C VAL A 410 -8.59 -7.18 -1.61
N ALA A 411 -7.32 -7.56 -1.72
CA ALA A 411 -6.39 -7.58 -0.60
C ALA A 411 -6.17 -6.19 0.01
N ARG A 412 -6.03 -5.14 -0.82
CA ARG A 412 -5.85 -3.76 -0.34
C ARG A 412 -7.11 -3.14 0.26
N THR A 413 -8.27 -3.40 -0.32
CA THR A 413 -9.56 -2.92 0.23
C THR A 413 -9.87 -3.60 1.57
N ALA A 414 -9.58 -4.89 1.71
CA ALA A 414 -9.66 -5.60 2.99
C ALA A 414 -8.69 -5.00 4.03
N ALA A 415 -7.46 -4.64 3.63
CA ALA A 415 -6.47 -4.00 4.51
C ALA A 415 -6.81 -2.55 4.89
N ALA A 416 -7.67 -1.85 4.14
CA ALA A 416 -8.11 -0.50 4.44
C ALA A 416 -9.37 -0.44 5.34
N GLY A 417 -10.11 -1.56 5.43
CA GLY A 417 -11.32 -1.69 6.25
C GLY A 417 -11.10 -2.34 7.62
N ALA A 418 -9.94 -2.96 7.85
CA ALA A 418 -9.48 -3.46 9.15
C ALA A 418 -8.59 -2.43 9.84
#